data_AF-A0A9E2QPR9-F1
#
_entry.id   AF-A0A9E2QPR9-F1
#
_cell.length_a   1.000
_cell.length_b   1.000
_cell.length_c   1.000
_cell.angle_alpha   90.00
_cell.angle_beta   90.00
_cell.angle_gamma   90.00
#
_symmetry.space_group_name_H-M   'P 1'
#
loop_
_entity.id
_entity.type
_entity.pdbx_description
1 polymer ?
#
loop_
_entity_poly.entity_id
_entity_poly.type
_entity_poly.pdbx_seq_one_letter_code
_entity_poly.pdbx_strand_id
1 'polypeptide(L)'
;MKKFQSIVTNPVKRIIQNKYWVILIAYVLIFLTDVQGQTTLLYDDFNANNSATFSTTGAIGTYPNWSVTRSGNDWGARVNSNLLELSNDASATANANGWVFGYRDINALSGWNTTLSSNTGTITWEFNMRQIRTDPSGFGAGNYGLAFVLAGTNTTSATAGSGYAVVLGQSGATDPIRLASYNNGLQGTLTDIITSNTAGLTDFGTDYLSVRVTYFPGTNTWQLFVRNDGTSAFTDPATGTLVSQGTAVNNTYTSTAGMRYIGGYWQGSTT
;
A
#
# COMPACT_ATOMS: atom_id res chain seq x y z
N MET A 1 -8.97 13.29 -84.48
CA MET A 1 -9.89 12.58 -83.57
C MET A 1 -9.08 12.04 -82.39
N LYS A 2 -9.26 12.60 -81.18
CA LYS A 2 -8.60 12.13 -79.94
C LYS A 2 -9.38 10.91 -79.42
N LYS A 3 -8.73 9.74 -79.36
CA LYS A 3 -9.31 8.53 -78.75
C LYS A 3 -9.31 8.72 -77.22
N PHE A 4 -10.50 8.87 -76.63
CA PHE A 4 -10.71 8.71 -75.20
C PHE A 4 -10.43 7.24 -74.84
N GLN A 5 -9.36 6.97 -74.10
CA GLN A 5 -9.20 5.69 -73.43
C GLN A 5 -10.03 5.73 -72.14
N SER A 6 -11.12 4.97 -72.16
CA SER A 6 -11.93 4.66 -70.97
C SER A 6 -11.10 3.82 -70.01
N ILE A 7 -10.76 4.37 -68.85
CA ILE A 7 -10.21 3.61 -67.73
C ILE A 7 -11.37 2.83 -67.11
N VAL A 8 -11.65 1.65 -67.67
CA VAL A 8 -12.51 0.67 -67.02
C VAL A 8 -11.75 0.13 -65.82
N THR A 9 -11.98 0.72 -64.64
CA THR A 9 -11.51 0.13 -63.38
C THR A 9 -12.34 -1.13 -63.13
N ASN A 10 -11.70 -2.28 -63.28
CA ASN A 10 -12.34 -3.58 -63.07
C ASN A 10 -12.85 -3.65 -61.61
N PRO A 11 -14.17 -3.74 -61.38
CA PRO A 11 -14.75 -3.66 -60.03
C PRO A 11 -14.23 -4.78 -59.10
N VAL A 12 -13.82 -5.92 -59.67
CA VAL A 12 -13.24 -7.04 -58.92
C VAL A 12 -11.87 -6.68 -58.33
N LYS A 13 -11.02 -5.93 -59.05
CA LYS A 13 -9.70 -5.48 -58.53
C LYS A 13 -9.83 -4.50 -57.38
N ARG A 14 -10.85 -3.63 -57.42
CA ARG A 14 -11.11 -2.63 -56.37
C ARG A 14 -11.61 -3.27 -55.07
N ILE A 15 -12.41 -4.33 -55.16
CA ILE A 15 -12.86 -5.12 -54.00
C ILE A 15 -11.68 -5.86 -53.34
N ILE A 16 -10.79 -6.43 -54.16
CA ILE A 16 -9.61 -7.16 -53.66
C ILE A 16 -8.62 -6.20 -52.98
N GLN A 17 -8.33 -5.03 -53.57
CA GLN A 17 -7.49 -4.01 -52.93
C GLN A 17 -8.07 -3.57 -51.58
N ASN A 18 -9.37 -3.25 -51.49
CA ASN A 18 -10.00 -2.83 -50.24
C ASN A 18 -9.90 -3.89 -49.12
N LYS A 19 -9.90 -5.18 -49.44
CA LYS A 19 -9.70 -6.26 -48.44
C LYS A 19 -8.29 -6.23 -47.84
N TYR A 20 -7.25 -5.98 -48.65
CA TYR A 20 -5.87 -5.88 -48.15
C TYR A 20 -5.65 -4.65 -47.27
N TRP A 21 -6.28 -3.51 -47.58
CA TRP A 21 -6.20 -2.30 -46.76
C TRP A 21 -6.91 -2.46 -45.41
N VAL A 22 -8.07 -3.12 -45.37
CA VAL A 22 -8.79 -3.40 -44.11
C VAL A 22 -8.01 -4.38 -43.24
N ILE A 23 -7.38 -5.40 -43.82
CA ILE A 23 -6.52 -6.35 -43.09
C ILE A 23 -5.26 -5.65 -42.56
N LEU A 24 -4.64 -4.76 -43.35
CA LEU A 24 -3.46 -4.00 -42.92
C LEU A 24 -3.79 -3.04 -41.76
N ILE A 25 -4.93 -2.35 -41.81
CA ILE A 25 -5.39 -1.46 -40.73
C ILE A 25 -5.73 -2.26 -39.46
N ALA A 26 -6.35 -3.43 -39.60
CA ALA A 26 -6.60 -4.33 -38.48
C ALA A 26 -5.30 -4.83 -37.83
N TYR A 27 -4.28 -5.17 -38.64
CA TYR A 27 -2.95 -5.53 -38.12
C TYR A 27 -2.27 -4.36 -37.40
N VAL A 28 -2.30 -3.15 -37.95
CA VAL A 28 -1.72 -1.95 -37.29
C VAL A 28 -2.44 -1.61 -35.99
N LEU A 29 -3.75 -1.81 -35.90
CA LEU A 29 -4.53 -1.61 -34.66
C LEU A 29 -4.23 -2.66 -33.59
N ILE A 30 -3.86 -3.89 -33.96
CA ILE A 30 -3.48 -4.96 -33.02
C ILE A 30 -2.08 -4.70 -32.41
N PHE A 31 -1.20 -3.96 -33.10
CA PHE A 31 0.10 -3.54 -32.56
C PHE A 31 0.04 -2.27 -31.69
N LEU A 32 -1.13 -1.64 -31.55
CA LEU A 32 -1.33 -0.42 -30.73
C LEU A 32 -1.89 -0.71 -29.33
N THR A 33 -2.05 -1.96 -28.94
CA THR A 33 -2.40 -2.30 -27.57
C THR A 33 -1.12 -2.43 -26.74
N ASP A 34 -0.69 -1.33 -26.13
CA ASP A 34 0.25 -1.40 -25.01
C ASP A 34 -0.45 -2.15 -23.86
N VAL A 35 -0.17 -3.45 -23.74
CA VAL A 35 -0.46 -4.19 -22.51
C VAL A 35 0.54 -3.70 -21.48
N GLN A 36 0.16 -2.66 -20.73
CA GLN A 36 0.91 -2.22 -19.56
C GLN A 36 0.78 -3.31 -18.49
N GLY A 37 1.77 -4.20 -18.41
CA GLY A 37 1.89 -5.13 -17.30
C GLY A 37 2.17 -4.38 -16.00
N GLN A 38 1.59 -4.84 -14.89
CA GLN A 38 1.96 -4.32 -13.57
C GLN A 38 3.44 -4.60 -13.31
N THR A 39 4.21 -3.56 -13.00
CA THR A 39 5.62 -3.70 -12.60
C THR A 39 5.70 -3.72 -11.08
N THR A 40 6.26 -4.78 -10.52
CA THR A 40 6.56 -4.85 -9.08
C THR A 40 7.77 -3.97 -8.78
N LEU A 41 7.53 -2.81 -8.14
CA LEU A 41 8.59 -1.90 -7.72
C LEU A 41 9.28 -2.37 -6.43
N LEU A 42 8.51 -3.00 -5.56
CA LEU A 42 8.93 -3.47 -4.25
C LEU A 42 8.26 -4.81 -3.97
N TYR A 43 9.07 -5.78 -3.55
CA TYR A 43 8.63 -7.05 -2.97
C TYR A 43 9.55 -7.37 -1.80
N ASP A 44 8.96 -7.81 -0.69
CA ASP A 44 9.69 -8.25 0.49
C ASP A 44 8.83 -9.28 1.22
N ASP A 45 9.33 -10.51 1.35
CA ASP A 45 8.74 -11.59 2.13
C ASP A 45 9.45 -11.76 3.49
N PHE A 46 10.34 -10.81 3.81
CA PHE A 46 11.13 -10.78 5.02
C PHE A 46 12.05 -12.00 5.22
N ASN A 47 12.40 -12.75 4.16
CA ASN A 47 13.25 -13.95 4.28
C ASN A 47 14.77 -13.68 4.35
N ALA A 48 15.23 -12.53 3.89
CA ALA A 48 16.63 -12.30 3.52
C ALA A 48 17.58 -12.07 4.72
N ASN A 49 17.08 -11.61 5.87
CA ASN A 49 17.90 -11.32 7.06
C ASN A 49 17.09 -11.43 8.36
N ASN A 50 16.76 -12.66 8.76
CA ASN A 50 16.16 -12.92 10.07
C ASN A 50 17.17 -12.64 11.21
N SER A 51 16.74 -11.88 12.21
CA SER A 51 17.47 -11.52 13.42
C SER A 51 16.55 -11.69 14.64
N ALA A 52 16.99 -12.49 15.61
CA ALA A 52 16.28 -12.62 16.88
C ALA A 52 16.36 -11.33 17.72
N THR A 53 17.40 -10.52 17.53
CA THR A 53 17.63 -9.28 18.29
C THR A 53 16.85 -8.12 17.67
N PHE A 54 16.18 -7.34 18.52
CA PHE A 54 15.53 -6.10 18.14
C PHE A 54 16.53 -5.00 17.86
N SER A 55 16.30 -4.28 16.78
CA SER A 55 16.95 -3.02 16.49
C SER A 55 16.15 -1.89 17.09
N THR A 56 16.86 -0.93 17.66
CA THR A 56 16.28 0.21 18.37
C THR A 56 16.63 1.55 17.70
N THR A 57 17.44 1.54 16.66
CA THR A 57 17.75 2.70 15.81
C THR A 57 18.39 2.23 14.51
N GLY A 58 18.29 3.04 13.46
CA GLY A 58 18.97 2.76 12.19
C GLY A 58 18.41 1.52 11.48
N ALA A 59 19.26 0.75 10.81
CA ALA A 59 18.85 -0.44 10.08
C ALA A 59 18.26 -1.52 11.00
N ILE A 60 17.28 -2.27 10.51
CA ILE A 60 16.69 -3.41 11.24
C ILE A 60 17.58 -4.64 11.04
N GLY A 61 18.41 -4.96 12.02
CA GLY A 61 19.38 -6.05 11.93
C GLY A 61 20.36 -5.79 10.78
N THR A 62 20.57 -6.82 9.94
CA THR A 62 21.37 -6.70 8.72
C THR A 62 20.54 -6.39 7.47
N TYR A 63 19.23 -6.10 7.61
CA TYR A 63 18.39 -5.71 6.45
C TYR A 63 18.86 -4.36 5.91
N PRO A 64 19.36 -4.30 4.67
CA PRO A 64 19.95 -3.07 4.14
C PRO A 64 18.91 -1.98 3.84
N ASN A 65 17.62 -2.35 3.72
CA ASN A 65 16.57 -1.49 3.19
C ASN A 65 15.46 -1.16 4.20
N TRP A 66 15.48 -1.77 5.39
CA TRP A 66 14.51 -1.48 6.45
C TRP A 66 15.22 -0.82 7.62
N SER A 67 14.61 0.24 8.13
CA SER A 67 15.09 1.03 9.26
C SER A 67 14.01 1.16 10.32
N VAL A 68 14.43 1.50 11.53
CA VAL A 68 13.54 1.70 12.67
C VAL A 68 13.69 3.10 13.23
N THR A 69 12.56 3.74 13.44
CA THR A 69 12.39 4.94 14.28
C THR A 69 11.36 4.64 15.34
N ARG A 70 11.50 5.27 16.52
CA ARG A 70 10.68 4.94 17.69
C ARG A 70 10.73 6.04 18.73
N SER A 71 9.82 5.96 19.70
CA SER A 71 9.93 6.71 20.94
C SER A 71 10.48 5.87 22.09
N GLY A 72 10.79 6.54 23.21
CA GLY A 72 11.18 5.88 24.46
C GLY A 72 12.43 5.02 24.33
N ASN A 73 12.62 4.08 25.26
CA ASN A 73 13.83 3.25 25.31
C ASN A 73 13.59 1.77 24.95
N ASP A 74 12.39 1.25 25.19
CA ASP A 74 12.09 -0.18 25.08
C ASP A 74 11.37 -0.60 23.78
N TRP A 75 11.17 0.35 22.88
CA TRP A 75 10.56 0.09 21.58
C TRP A 75 11.60 -0.45 20.59
N GLY A 76 11.18 -1.22 19.60
CA GLY A 76 12.09 -1.71 18.58
C GLY A 76 11.43 -2.54 17.52
N ALA A 77 12.21 -2.86 16.49
CA ALA A 77 11.76 -3.66 15.36
C ALA A 77 12.81 -4.74 15.04
N ARG A 78 12.36 -5.89 14.58
CA ARG A 78 13.21 -6.94 14.02
C ARG A 78 12.55 -7.54 12.80
N VAL A 79 13.34 -8.21 11.97
CA VAL A 79 12.80 -9.19 11.05
C VAL A 79 13.08 -10.56 11.65
N ASN A 80 12.07 -11.33 11.97
CA ASN A 80 12.23 -12.65 12.58
C ASN A 80 11.16 -13.62 12.09
N SER A 81 11.54 -14.86 11.81
CA SER A 81 10.64 -15.88 11.25
C SER A 81 9.84 -15.38 10.02
N ASN A 82 10.51 -14.61 9.14
CA ASN A 82 9.92 -14.02 7.92
C ASN A 82 8.83 -12.98 8.21
N LEU A 83 8.92 -12.28 9.35
CA LEU A 83 8.00 -11.23 9.75
C LEU A 83 8.76 -9.98 10.16
N LEU A 84 8.35 -8.81 9.67
CA LEU A 84 8.66 -7.56 10.35
C LEU A 84 7.86 -7.48 11.65
N GLU A 85 8.55 -7.60 12.77
CA GLU A 85 7.97 -7.59 14.10
C GLU A 85 8.31 -6.28 14.80
N LEU A 86 7.29 -5.67 15.40
CA LEU A 86 7.36 -4.42 16.15
C LEU A 86 7.02 -4.72 17.60
N SER A 87 7.83 -4.23 18.53
CA SER A 87 7.70 -4.54 19.96
C SER A 87 7.96 -3.31 20.83
N ASN A 88 7.35 -3.33 22.02
CA ASN A 88 7.60 -2.42 23.14
C ASN A 88 8.37 -3.14 24.26
N ASP A 89 8.95 -4.30 23.95
CA ASP A 89 9.79 -5.17 24.77
C ASP A 89 11.06 -5.52 23.98
N ALA A 90 11.75 -4.49 23.49
CA ALA A 90 12.91 -4.63 22.61
C ALA A 90 14.24 -4.71 23.39
N SER A 91 14.22 -4.43 24.70
CA SER A 91 15.40 -4.34 25.55
C SER A 91 15.11 -4.84 26.97
N ALA A 92 16.05 -4.65 27.90
CA ALA A 92 15.84 -4.92 29.33
C ALA A 92 15.19 -3.74 30.08
N THR A 93 14.80 -2.68 29.36
CA THR A 93 14.10 -1.54 29.96
C THR A 93 12.66 -1.94 30.28
N ALA A 94 12.00 -1.29 31.24
CA ALA A 94 10.58 -1.50 31.42
C ALA A 94 9.80 -0.99 30.20
N ASN A 95 8.74 -1.71 29.83
CA ASN A 95 7.82 -1.27 28.80
C ASN A 95 7.31 0.15 29.14
N ALA A 96 7.09 0.97 28.11
CA ALA A 96 6.61 2.34 28.28
C ALA A 96 5.67 2.72 27.14
N ASN A 97 4.79 3.69 27.39
CA ASN A 97 3.94 4.27 26.35
C ASN A 97 4.79 4.81 25.20
N GLY A 98 4.38 4.56 23.96
CA GLY A 98 5.16 4.99 22.82
C GLY A 98 4.75 4.35 21.51
N TRP A 99 5.68 4.39 20.56
CA TRP A 99 5.50 3.91 19.21
C TRP A 99 6.81 3.45 18.60
N VAL A 100 6.67 2.64 17.55
CA VAL A 100 7.75 2.21 16.67
C VAL A 100 7.24 2.19 15.22
N PHE A 101 8.11 2.62 14.31
CA PHE A 101 7.90 2.57 12.88
C PHE A 101 9.07 1.80 12.26
N GLY A 102 8.78 0.60 11.75
CA GLY A 102 9.69 -0.13 10.88
C GLY A 102 9.38 0.27 9.44
N TYR A 103 10.32 0.91 8.76
CA TYR A 103 10.06 1.55 7.48
C TYR A 103 11.15 1.32 6.45
N ARG A 104 10.78 1.51 5.19
CA ARG A 104 11.68 1.59 4.06
C ARG A 104 11.54 2.96 3.40
N ASP A 105 12.68 3.52 3.01
CA ASP A 105 12.74 4.67 2.12
C ASP A 105 12.74 4.18 0.66
N ILE A 106 11.67 4.48 -0.07
CA ILE A 106 11.46 4.02 -1.45
C ILE A 106 11.83 5.05 -2.52
N ASN A 107 12.45 6.18 -2.15
CA ASN A 107 12.81 7.23 -3.12
C ASN A 107 13.82 6.77 -4.18
N ALA A 108 14.61 5.74 -3.89
CA ALA A 108 15.57 5.18 -4.84
C ALA A 108 14.96 4.16 -5.81
N LEU A 109 13.68 3.78 -5.64
CA LEU A 109 13.02 2.83 -6.53
C LEU A 109 12.74 3.49 -7.88
N SER A 110 13.31 2.92 -8.95
CA SER A 110 12.99 3.32 -10.31
C SER A 110 11.49 3.13 -10.58
N GLY A 111 10.83 4.15 -11.11
CA GLY A 111 9.39 4.13 -11.38
C GLY A 111 8.50 4.65 -10.25
N TRP A 112 9.08 5.00 -9.09
CA TRP A 112 8.34 5.69 -8.02
C TRP A 112 8.46 7.21 -8.15
N ASN A 113 7.32 7.91 -8.20
CA ASN A 113 7.28 9.36 -8.01
C ASN A 113 6.81 9.69 -6.58
N THR A 114 7.65 10.44 -5.84
CA THR A 114 7.36 10.84 -4.45
C THR A 114 6.27 11.91 -4.32
N THR A 115 5.71 12.37 -5.44
CA THR A 115 4.42 13.06 -5.49
C THR A 115 3.40 12.07 -6.08
N LEU A 116 2.48 11.57 -5.26
CA LEU A 116 1.58 10.47 -5.65
C LEU A 116 0.80 10.76 -6.93
N SER A 117 0.23 11.96 -7.05
CA SER A 117 -0.56 12.38 -8.22
C SER A 117 0.26 12.53 -9.51
N SER A 118 1.60 12.52 -9.40
CA SER A 118 2.53 12.59 -10.54
C SER A 118 2.99 11.20 -11.01
N ASN A 119 2.49 10.11 -10.42
CA ASN A 119 2.66 8.77 -10.97
C ASN A 119 1.72 8.58 -12.18
N THR A 120 2.20 7.93 -13.23
CA THR A 120 1.46 7.78 -14.49
C THR A 120 0.57 6.53 -14.53
N GLY A 121 0.85 5.54 -13.69
CA GLY A 121 0.09 4.30 -13.58
C GLY A 121 -0.61 4.14 -12.23
N THR A 122 -1.55 3.20 -12.16
CA THR A 122 -2.18 2.80 -10.90
C THR A 122 -1.12 2.28 -9.93
N ILE A 123 -1.15 2.78 -8.70
CA ILE A 123 -0.29 2.32 -7.62
C ILE A 123 -1.06 1.27 -6.82
N THR A 124 -0.43 0.13 -6.57
CA THR A 124 -1.01 -0.96 -5.78
C THR A 124 -0.08 -1.33 -4.65
N TRP A 125 -0.62 -1.37 -3.44
CA TRP A 125 0.04 -1.91 -2.26
C TRP A 125 -0.68 -3.19 -1.84
N GLU A 126 0.10 -4.24 -1.61
CA GLU A 126 -0.38 -5.52 -1.07
C GLU A 126 0.52 -5.90 0.09
N PHE A 127 -0.09 -6.14 1.24
CA PHE A 127 0.67 -6.45 2.45
C PHE A 127 -0.19 -7.23 3.44
N ASN A 128 0.51 -7.89 4.35
CA ASN A 128 -0.09 -8.53 5.51
C ASN A 128 0.05 -7.65 6.75
N MET A 129 -0.91 -7.72 7.66
CA MET A 129 -0.82 -7.04 8.96
C MET A 129 -1.57 -7.81 10.06
N ARG A 130 -1.07 -7.72 11.29
CA ARG A 130 -1.67 -8.31 12.49
C ARG A 130 -1.22 -7.53 13.72
N GLN A 131 -2.02 -7.55 14.78
CA GLN A 131 -1.60 -7.15 16.11
C GLN A 131 -2.22 -8.05 17.18
N ILE A 132 -1.74 -7.91 18.43
CA ILE A 132 -1.98 -8.87 19.52
C ILE A 132 -3.12 -8.48 20.47
N ARG A 133 -3.75 -7.31 20.30
CA ARG A 133 -4.89 -6.83 21.08
C ARG A 133 -6.18 -7.10 20.34
N THR A 134 -7.24 -7.49 21.04
CA THR A 134 -8.56 -7.66 20.40
C THR A 134 -9.12 -6.32 19.94
N ASP A 135 -9.15 -5.32 20.84
CA ASP A 135 -9.80 -4.04 20.58
C ASP A 135 -8.83 -2.85 20.74
N PRO A 136 -7.92 -2.59 19.78
CA PRO A 136 -7.01 -1.47 19.85
C PRO A 136 -7.76 -0.13 19.75
N SER A 137 -7.67 0.73 20.76
CA SER A 137 -8.44 1.99 20.82
C SER A 137 -7.96 3.13 19.90
N GLY A 138 -6.99 2.87 19.01
CA GLY A 138 -6.50 3.80 17.99
C GLY A 138 -5.29 4.62 18.42
N PHE A 139 -5.14 5.81 17.83
CA PHE A 139 -3.88 6.58 17.85
C PHE A 139 -3.78 7.65 18.94
N GLY A 140 -4.71 7.68 19.88
CA GLY A 140 -4.67 8.59 21.04
C GLY A 140 -3.52 8.29 22.00
N ALA A 141 -3.20 9.27 22.85
CA ALA A 141 -2.23 9.06 23.92
C ALA A 141 -2.71 7.94 24.87
N GLY A 142 -1.85 6.96 25.14
CA GLY A 142 -2.19 5.81 25.99
C GLY A 142 -3.05 4.73 25.31
N ASN A 143 -3.26 4.81 23.99
CA ASN A 143 -4.02 3.83 23.22
C ASN A 143 -3.11 2.93 22.38
N TYR A 144 -3.64 1.77 22.01
CA TYR A 144 -2.99 0.86 21.07
C TYR A 144 -3.55 1.07 19.67
N GLY A 145 -2.67 1.11 18.68
CA GLY A 145 -3.04 1.30 17.28
C GLY A 145 -1.99 0.68 16.38
N LEU A 146 -2.46 0.06 15.29
CA LEU A 146 -1.61 -0.55 14.27
C LEU A 146 -1.86 0.16 12.95
N ALA A 147 -0.79 0.49 12.22
CA ALA A 147 -0.92 1.02 10.87
C ALA A 147 0.10 0.40 9.93
N PHE A 148 -0.23 0.38 8.65
CA PHE A 148 0.73 0.26 7.58
C PHE A 148 0.72 1.57 6.79
N VAL A 149 1.81 2.32 6.86
CA VAL A 149 1.99 3.56 6.10
C VAL A 149 2.24 3.19 4.66
N LEU A 150 1.36 3.62 3.75
CA LEU A 150 1.44 3.33 2.30
C LEU A 150 2.45 4.27 1.64
N ALA A 151 2.38 5.55 2.03
CA ALA A 151 3.29 6.59 1.60
C ALA A 151 3.23 7.76 2.61
N GLY A 152 4.37 8.11 3.19
CA GLY A 152 4.50 9.19 4.16
C GLY A 152 5.71 10.08 3.90
N THR A 153 5.67 11.30 4.46
CA THR A 153 6.71 12.33 4.29
C THR A 153 7.74 12.40 5.43
N ASN A 154 7.55 11.65 6.52
CA ASN A 154 8.43 11.68 7.67
C ASN A 154 8.54 10.30 8.36
N THR A 155 9.71 9.99 8.92
CA THR A 155 9.99 8.74 9.66
C THR A 155 9.60 8.85 11.14
N THR A 156 9.36 10.05 11.65
CA THR A 156 8.71 10.28 12.95
C THR A 156 7.19 10.26 12.75
N SER A 157 6.68 9.20 12.12
CA SER A 157 5.30 9.14 11.61
C SER A 157 4.22 9.18 12.69
N ALA A 158 4.58 9.04 13.97
CA ALA A 158 3.64 9.26 15.07
C ALA A 158 3.19 10.73 15.17
N THR A 159 4.13 11.68 15.07
CA THR A 159 3.90 13.08 15.46
C THR A 159 4.32 14.09 14.39
N ALA A 160 4.83 13.64 13.25
CA ALA A 160 5.27 14.49 12.16
C ALA A 160 4.90 13.93 10.79
N GLY A 161 4.88 14.82 9.81
CA GLY A 161 4.61 14.50 8.42
C GLY A 161 3.13 14.27 8.11
N SER A 162 2.89 13.94 6.87
CA SER A 162 1.59 13.67 6.28
C SER A 162 1.69 12.49 5.33
N GLY A 163 0.55 11.87 5.01
CA GLY A 163 0.54 10.69 4.16
C GLY A 163 -0.78 9.94 4.15
N TYR A 164 -0.67 8.69 3.70
CA TYR A 164 -1.77 7.74 3.63
C TYR A 164 -1.36 6.44 4.33
N ALA A 165 -2.28 5.88 5.09
CA ALA A 165 -2.06 4.64 5.83
C ALA A 165 -3.33 3.78 5.85
N VAL A 166 -3.14 2.48 5.95
CA VAL A 166 -4.18 1.57 6.43
C VAL A 166 -4.01 1.44 7.93
N VAL A 167 -5.10 1.63 8.67
CA VAL A 167 -5.09 1.62 10.13
C VAL A 167 -6.06 0.59 10.69
N LEU A 168 -5.70 0.04 11.84
CA LEU A 168 -6.52 -0.79 12.69
C LEU A 168 -6.53 -0.20 14.10
N GLY A 169 -7.73 0.07 14.58
CA GLY A 169 -8.01 0.56 15.92
C GLY A 169 -8.79 1.85 15.98
N GLN A 170 -9.81 1.87 16.84
CA GLN A 170 -10.69 2.98 17.13
C GLN A 170 -11.39 2.78 18.48
N SER A 171 -12.02 3.83 19.00
CA SER A 171 -12.80 3.70 20.23
C SER A 171 -13.99 2.73 20.04
N GLY A 172 -14.19 1.82 20.99
CA GLY A 172 -15.29 0.86 20.98
C GLY A 172 -14.79 -0.58 21.09
N ALA A 173 -15.63 -1.52 20.66
CA ALA A 173 -15.33 -2.96 20.58
C ALA A 173 -15.50 -3.45 19.13
N THR A 174 -15.24 -2.57 18.17
CA THR A 174 -15.38 -2.87 16.75
C THR A 174 -14.31 -2.08 16.04
N ASP A 175 -13.33 -2.81 15.53
CA ASP A 175 -12.13 -2.24 14.93
C ASP A 175 -12.05 -2.60 13.45
N PRO A 176 -12.78 -1.87 12.59
CA PRO A 176 -12.68 -2.03 11.16
C PRO A 176 -11.29 -1.58 10.68
N ILE A 177 -10.87 -2.17 9.57
CA ILE A 177 -9.72 -1.69 8.81
C ILE A 177 -10.14 -0.42 8.09
N ARG A 178 -9.35 0.65 8.22
CA ARG A 178 -9.63 1.93 7.61
C ARG A 178 -8.47 2.36 6.73
N LEU A 179 -8.76 2.76 5.49
CA LEU A 179 -7.85 3.59 4.72
C LEU A 179 -8.03 5.04 5.18
N ALA A 180 -6.95 5.68 5.60
CA ALA A 180 -6.98 7.04 6.12
C ALA A 180 -5.85 7.90 5.54
N SER A 181 -6.12 9.20 5.41
CA SER A 181 -5.09 10.22 5.28
C SER A 181 -4.72 10.78 6.65
N TYR A 182 -3.45 11.14 6.85
CA TYR A 182 -2.99 11.73 8.11
C TYR A 182 -2.14 12.99 7.92
N ASN A 183 -2.11 13.84 8.95
CA ASN A 183 -1.28 15.04 9.03
C ASN A 183 -0.83 15.33 10.45
N ASN A 184 0.39 15.85 10.59
CA ASN A 184 1.12 15.94 11.85
C ASN A 184 1.30 14.56 12.51
N GLY A 185 1.52 13.53 11.69
CA GLY A 185 1.64 12.13 12.11
C GLY A 185 0.32 11.42 12.38
N LEU A 186 0.40 10.12 12.68
CA LEU A 186 -0.73 9.23 12.95
C LEU A 186 -1.46 9.57 14.26
N GLN A 187 -0.76 10.17 15.23
CA GLN A 187 -1.36 10.67 16.48
C GLN A 187 -1.94 12.09 16.31
N GLY A 188 -1.74 12.71 15.15
CA GLY A 188 -2.27 14.01 14.80
C GLY A 188 -3.68 13.93 14.21
N THR A 189 -3.89 14.61 13.09
CA THR A 189 -5.18 14.53 12.37
C THR A 189 -5.20 13.28 11.52
N LEU A 190 -6.11 12.36 11.84
CA LEU A 190 -6.41 11.18 11.04
C LEU A 190 -7.82 11.34 10.43
N THR A 191 -7.94 11.19 9.12
CA THR A 191 -9.22 11.31 8.40
C THR A 191 -9.46 10.05 7.59
N ASP A 192 -10.55 9.36 7.92
CA ASP A 192 -10.95 8.15 7.23
C ASP A 192 -11.41 8.46 5.81
N ILE A 193 -10.99 7.61 4.87
CA ILE A 193 -11.33 7.67 3.45
C ILE A 193 -12.27 6.52 3.11
N ILE A 194 -11.92 5.29 3.54
CA ILE A 194 -12.74 4.09 3.38
C ILE A 194 -12.64 3.27 4.66
N THR A 195 -13.79 2.85 5.19
CA THR A 195 -13.91 1.98 6.36
C THR A 195 -14.48 0.63 5.95
N SER A 196 -13.84 -0.46 6.38
CA SER A 196 -14.35 -1.81 6.12
C SER A 196 -15.73 -2.02 6.73
N ASN A 197 -16.65 -2.54 5.93
CA ASN A 197 -18.09 -2.57 6.23
C ASN A 197 -18.79 -3.85 5.78
N THR A 198 -18.08 -4.74 5.08
CA THR A 198 -18.67 -6.02 4.67
C THR A 198 -18.88 -6.90 5.91
N ALA A 199 -20.01 -7.62 5.98
CA ALA A 199 -20.28 -8.56 7.06
C ALA A 199 -19.11 -9.55 7.25
N GLY A 200 -18.63 -9.69 8.49
CA GLY A 200 -17.45 -10.49 8.83
C GLY A 200 -16.10 -9.81 8.59
N LEU A 201 -16.07 -8.55 8.13
CA LEU A 201 -14.88 -7.72 7.92
C LEU A 201 -15.02 -6.34 8.58
N THR A 202 -15.76 -6.27 9.69
CA THR A 202 -15.97 -5.03 10.47
C THR A 202 -15.20 -5.03 11.79
N ASP A 203 -14.69 -6.19 12.19
CA ASP A 203 -13.93 -6.40 13.41
C ASP A 203 -13.01 -7.62 13.18
N PHE A 204 -11.76 -7.53 13.64
CA PHE A 204 -10.69 -8.47 13.29
C PHE A 204 -9.97 -9.06 14.49
N GLY A 205 -10.19 -8.53 15.70
CA GLY A 205 -9.50 -8.99 16.90
C GLY A 205 -7.98 -9.11 16.69
N THR A 206 -7.47 -10.34 16.85
CA THR A 206 -6.05 -10.68 16.68
C THR A 206 -5.76 -11.51 15.42
N ASP A 207 -6.67 -11.49 14.45
CA ASP A 207 -6.55 -12.29 13.24
C ASP A 207 -5.44 -11.79 12.30
N TYR A 208 -4.98 -12.69 11.44
CA TYR A 208 -4.04 -12.42 10.36
C TYR A 208 -4.81 -11.80 9.19
N LEU A 209 -4.35 -10.67 8.66
CA LEU A 209 -5.05 -9.93 7.61
C LEU A 209 -4.21 -9.82 6.34
N SER A 210 -4.91 -9.89 5.21
CA SER A 210 -4.40 -9.55 3.89
C SER A 210 -5.10 -8.29 3.39
N VAL A 211 -4.34 -7.27 2.98
CA VAL A 211 -4.88 -5.99 2.53
C VAL A 211 -4.31 -5.63 1.16
N ARG A 212 -5.18 -5.12 0.29
CA ARG A 212 -4.80 -4.45 -0.96
C ARG A 212 -5.38 -3.05 -1.00
N VAL A 213 -4.55 -2.08 -1.33
CA VAL A 213 -4.97 -0.71 -1.62
C VAL A 213 -4.56 -0.36 -3.04
N THR A 214 -5.47 0.24 -3.80
CA THR A 214 -5.16 0.77 -5.14
C THR A 214 -5.43 2.27 -5.17
N TYR A 215 -4.51 3.02 -5.75
CA TYR A 215 -4.66 4.45 -6.02
C TYR A 215 -4.53 4.73 -7.51
N PHE A 216 -5.47 5.50 -8.06
CA PHE A 216 -5.50 5.94 -9.45
C PHE A 216 -5.12 7.42 -9.52
N PRO A 217 -3.87 7.77 -9.90
CA PRO A 217 -3.40 9.16 -9.89
C PRO A 217 -4.25 10.13 -10.73
N GLY A 218 -4.73 9.67 -11.89
CA GLY A 218 -5.51 10.50 -12.82
C GLY A 218 -6.85 10.99 -12.27
N THR A 219 -7.44 10.29 -11.30
CA THR A 219 -8.76 10.62 -10.72
C THR A 219 -8.72 10.83 -9.21
N ASN A 220 -7.56 10.64 -8.59
CA ASN A 220 -7.40 10.58 -7.13
C ASN A 220 -8.32 9.56 -6.44
N THR A 221 -8.63 8.47 -7.15
CA THR A 221 -9.51 7.42 -6.65
C THR A 221 -8.71 6.40 -5.86
N TRP A 222 -9.22 6.04 -4.70
CA TRP A 222 -8.69 5.01 -3.82
C TRP A 222 -9.68 3.86 -3.72
N GLN A 223 -9.16 2.65 -3.59
CA GLN A 223 -9.96 1.46 -3.25
C GLN A 223 -9.25 0.66 -2.17
N LEU A 224 -10.04 0.05 -1.29
CA LEU A 224 -9.57 -0.80 -0.20
C LEU A 224 -10.19 -2.18 -0.38
N PHE A 225 -9.35 -3.21 -0.30
CA PHE A 225 -9.77 -4.61 -0.29
C PHE A 225 -9.14 -5.30 0.91
N VAL A 226 -9.92 -6.15 1.57
CA VAL A 226 -9.50 -6.85 2.80
C VAL A 226 -9.91 -8.31 2.71
N ARG A 227 -9.06 -9.18 3.27
CA ARG A 227 -9.37 -10.57 3.59
C ARG A 227 -8.90 -10.86 5.01
N ASN A 228 -9.77 -11.49 5.79
CA ASN A 228 -9.39 -12.09 7.07
C ASN A 228 -8.85 -13.50 6.80
N ASP A 229 -7.58 -13.73 7.11
CA ASP A 229 -6.88 -15.02 6.95
C ASP A 229 -7.05 -15.94 8.19
N GLY A 230 -7.78 -15.49 9.21
CA GLY A 230 -8.10 -16.23 10.43
C GLY A 230 -6.99 -16.15 11.47
N THR A 231 -6.91 -17.15 12.35
CA THR A 231 -6.07 -17.12 13.58
C THR A 231 -4.73 -17.85 13.47
N SER A 232 -4.42 -18.46 12.31
CA SER A 232 -3.30 -19.42 12.21
C SER A 232 -2.03 -18.82 11.60
N ALA A 233 -2.13 -18.16 10.45
CA ALA A 233 -0.97 -17.63 9.72
C ALA A 233 -1.40 -16.60 8.66
N PHE A 234 -0.43 -15.82 8.17
CA PHE A 234 -0.63 -15.00 6.97
C PHE A 234 -0.76 -15.85 5.72
N THR A 235 -1.64 -15.42 4.81
CA THR A 235 -1.67 -15.89 3.42
C THR A 235 -1.11 -14.79 2.53
N ASP A 236 -0.48 -15.16 1.40
CA ASP A 236 0.03 -14.19 0.43
C ASP A 236 -1.09 -13.23 -0.04
N PRO A 237 -0.95 -11.91 0.17
CA PRO A 237 -1.98 -10.93 -0.17
C PRO A 237 -2.17 -10.74 -1.68
N ALA A 238 -1.23 -11.19 -2.51
CA ALA A 238 -1.33 -11.18 -3.98
C ALA A 238 -2.14 -12.37 -4.52
N THR A 239 -2.38 -13.39 -3.70
CA THR A 239 -3.15 -14.59 -4.09
C THR A 239 -4.56 -14.56 -3.50
N GLY A 240 -5.45 -15.43 -3.98
CA GLY A 240 -6.82 -15.56 -3.48
C GLY A 240 -7.71 -14.34 -3.76
N THR A 241 -8.87 -14.29 -3.11
CA THR A 241 -9.87 -13.21 -3.30
C THR A 241 -9.89 -12.30 -2.09
N LEU A 242 -9.63 -11.00 -2.31
CA LEU A 242 -9.88 -9.95 -1.31
C LEU A 242 -11.23 -9.30 -1.60
N VAL A 243 -11.95 -8.92 -0.55
CA VAL A 243 -13.29 -8.34 -0.65
C VAL A 243 -13.19 -6.81 -0.66
N SER A 244 -13.80 -6.18 -1.66
CA SER A 244 -13.86 -4.71 -1.75
C SER A 244 -14.60 -4.14 -0.55
N GLN A 245 -14.00 -3.15 0.09
CA GLN A 245 -14.57 -2.38 1.20
C GLN A 245 -15.12 -1.03 0.75
N GLY A 246 -14.78 -0.60 -0.46
CA GLY A 246 -15.31 0.64 -1.02
C GLY A 246 -14.38 1.29 -2.04
N THR A 247 -14.82 2.44 -2.53
CA THR A 247 -14.08 3.30 -3.43
C THR A 247 -14.38 4.75 -3.06
N ALA A 248 -13.36 5.60 -3.02
CA ALA A 248 -13.52 7.00 -2.65
C ALA A 248 -12.50 7.88 -3.39
N VAL A 249 -12.83 9.15 -3.59
CA VAL A 249 -11.90 10.15 -4.12
C VAL A 249 -11.28 10.91 -2.94
N ASN A 250 -9.95 10.94 -2.88
CA ASN A 250 -9.22 11.76 -1.92
C ASN A 250 -7.94 12.29 -2.55
N ASN A 251 -7.79 13.61 -2.57
CA ASN A 251 -6.63 14.30 -3.13
C ASN A 251 -5.81 15.07 -2.08
N THR A 252 -6.17 15.01 -0.79
CA THR A 252 -5.67 15.90 0.28
C THR A 252 -4.15 16.03 0.32
N TYR A 253 -3.40 14.91 0.23
CA TYR A 253 -1.93 14.91 0.25
C TYR A 253 -1.30 14.36 -1.02
N THR A 254 -2.09 14.04 -2.05
CA THR A 254 -1.60 13.42 -3.28
C THR A 254 -0.59 14.27 -4.05
N SER A 255 -0.68 15.60 -3.94
CA SER A 255 0.25 16.56 -4.55
C SER A 255 1.43 16.95 -3.64
N THR A 256 1.50 16.39 -2.42
CA THR A 256 2.59 16.65 -1.49
C THR A 256 3.84 15.88 -1.93
N ALA A 257 4.97 16.57 -2.03
CA ALA A 257 6.24 15.95 -2.36
C ALA A 257 6.83 15.19 -1.16
N GLY A 258 7.67 14.18 -1.44
CA GLY A 258 8.39 13.44 -0.42
C GLY A 258 7.64 12.26 0.17
N MET A 259 6.57 11.77 -0.47
CA MET A 259 5.88 10.52 -0.14
C MET A 259 6.80 9.34 -0.43
N ARG A 260 7.72 9.03 0.49
CA ARG A 260 8.80 8.06 0.27
C ARG A 260 8.99 7.05 1.40
N TYR A 261 8.23 7.17 2.48
CA TYR A 261 8.30 6.21 3.59
C TYR A 261 7.10 5.28 3.55
N ILE A 262 7.37 3.98 3.58
CA ILE A 262 6.39 2.89 3.62
C ILE A 262 6.77 1.94 4.76
N GLY A 263 5.80 1.34 5.44
CA GLY A 263 6.11 0.30 6.42
C GLY A 263 5.09 0.13 7.53
N GLY A 264 5.42 -0.76 8.47
CA GLY A 264 4.60 -1.06 9.64
C GLY A 264 4.84 -0.07 10.77
N TYR A 265 3.76 0.45 11.35
CA TYR A 265 3.75 1.29 12.54
C TYR A 265 2.93 0.61 13.63
N TRP A 266 3.46 0.62 14.85
CA TRP A 266 2.71 0.19 16.02
C TRP A 266 2.89 1.20 17.15
N GLN A 267 1.81 1.46 17.86
CA GLN A 267 1.84 2.22 19.11
C GLN A 267 1.09 1.48 20.21
N GLY A 268 1.44 1.83 21.43
CA GLY A 268 0.85 1.19 22.59
C GLY A 268 1.15 1.91 23.88
N SER A 269 0.48 1.41 24.91
CA SER A 269 0.58 1.85 26.29
C SER A 269 1.18 0.73 27.15
N THR A 270 1.25 0.97 28.45
CA THR A 270 1.51 -0.06 29.48
C THR A 270 0.33 -0.26 30.43
N THR A 271 -0.73 0.53 30.23
CA THR A 271 -2.00 0.43 30.96
C THR A 271 -3.05 -0.28 30.13
#